data_AF-A0A969GEK5-F1
#
_entry.id   AF-A0A969GEK5-F1
#
_cell.length_a   1.000
_cell.length_b   1.000
_cell.length_c   1.000
_cell.angle_alpha   90.00
_cell.angle_beta   90.00
_cell.angle_gamma   90.00
#
_symmetry.space_group_name_H-M   'P 1'
#
loop_
_entity.id
_entity.type
_entity.pdbx_description
1 polymer ?
#
loop_
_entity_poly.entity_id
_entity_poly.type
_entity_poly.pdbx_seq_one_letter_code
_entity_poly.pdbx_strand_id
1 'polypeptide(L)'
;MATNIPPAIAKIAPDGNLTPRQIRGIMIDMALRKGKSGTGSSGEFMHRRTAMNLWPDLRPILKDVEWAIVGGVATRAYMPERMTKDLDILVYEKDEDKVYQIVTRRRLSTCFKISNCWIYIPCP
;
A
#
# COMPACT_ATOMS: atom_id res chain seq x y z
N MET A 1 41.91 -4.52 24.67
CA MET A 1 41.18 -5.40 23.74
C MET A 1 40.92 -4.59 22.49
N ALA A 2 41.46 -4.99 21.33
CA ALA A 2 41.27 -4.23 20.09
C ALA A 2 39.81 -4.37 19.64
N THR A 3 39.02 -3.33 19.84
CA THR A 3 37.69 -3.22 19.23
C THR A 3 37.87 -3.28 17.72
N ASN A 4 37.35 -4.33 17.10
CA ASN A 4 37.40 -4.50 15.65
C ASN A 4 36.42 -3.51 15.01
N ILE A 5 36.80 -2.24 14.99
CA ILE A 5 35.99 -1.14 14.46
C ILE A 5 36.09 -1.23 12.94
N PRO A 6 34.94 -1.34 12.22
CA PRO A 6 34.95 -1.33 10.76
C PRO A 6 35.69 -0.10 10.23
N PRO A 7 36.55 -0.22 9.20
CA PRO A 7 37.37 0.90 8.70
C PRO A 7 36.57 2.15 8.32
N ALA A 8 35.31 1.97 7.89
CA ALA A 8 34.40 3.07 7.59
C ALA A 8 33.96 3.86 8.84
N ILE A 9 33.82 3.19 9.98
CA ILE A 9 33.47 3.82 11.26
C ILE A 9 34.71 4.43 11.90
N ALA A 10 35.87 3.76 11.81
CA ALA A 10 37.14 4.25 12.35
C ALA A 10 37.57 5.61 11.75
N LYS A 11 37.16 5.90 10.50
CA LYS A 11 37.37 7.21 9.85
C LYS A 11 36.51 8.34 10.42
N ILE A 12 35.37 8.01 11.05
CA ILE A 12 34.38 8.97 11.55
C ILE A 12 34.51 9.13 13.08
N ALA A 13 34.76 8.02 13.78
CA ALA A 13 35.00 7.93 15.21
C ALA A 13 36.12 6.90 15.45
N PRO A 14 37.38 7.35 15.63
CA PRO A 14 38.53 6.47 15.85
C PRO A 14 38.42 5.61 17.12
N ASP A 15 37.65 6.08 18.10
CA ASP A 15 37.35 5.41 19.37
C ASP A 15 36.12 4.49 19.29
N GLY A 16 35.41 4.50 18.16
CA GLY A 16 34.19 3.73 17.94
C GLY A 16 32.92 4.32 18.58
N ASN A 17 33.00 5.46 19.28
CA ASN A 17 31.83 6.12 19.85
C ASN A 17 31.21 7.09 18.86
N LEU A 18 30.09 6.67 18.26
CA LEU A 18 29.33 7.52 17.35
C LEU A 18 28.26 8.30 18.11
N THR A 19 28.13 9.59 17.83
CA THR A 19 26.98 10.38 18.29
C THR A 19 25.69 9.89 17.61
N PRO A 20 24.51 10.10 18.21
CA PRO A 20 23.23 9.73 17.59
C PRO A 20 23.03 10.30 16.18
N ARG A 21 23.55 11.51 15.92
CA ARG A 21 23.51 12.15 14.59
C ARG A 21 24.37 11.41 13.56
N GLN A 22 25.57 10.95 13.93
CA GLN A 22 26.45 10.17 13.06
C GLN A 22 25.89 8.78 12.78
N ILE A 23 25.34 8.11 13.81
CA ILE A 23 24.66 6.82 13.64
C ILE A 23 23.53 6.96 12.61
N ARG A 24 22.67 7.96 12.78
CA ARG A 24 21.57 8.24 11.84
C ARG A 24 22.09 8.47 10.42
N GLY A 25 23.14 9.29 10.26
CA GLY A 25 23.73 9.56 8.95
C GLY A 25 24.25 8.30 8.25
N ILE A 26 24.98 7.45 8.98
CA ILE A 26 25.50 6.18 8.46
C ILE A 26 24.36 5.24 8.06
N MET A 27 23.31 5.12 8.89
CA MET A 27 22.15 4.27 8.57
C MET A 27 21.40 4.75 7.33
N ILE A 28 21.19 6.07 7.18
CA ILE A 28 20.55 6.65 6.00
C ILE A 28 21.41 6.38 4.76
N ASP A 29 22.71 6.62 4.83
CA ASP A 29 23.62 6.39 3.71
C ASP A 29 23.67 4.91 3.29
N MET A 30 23.67 3.99 4.25
CA MET A 30 23.54 2.56 3.98
C MET A 30 22.21 2.21 3.30
N ALA A 31 21.10 2.79 3.77
CA ALA A 31 19.78 2.58 3.20
C ALA A 31 19.69 3.12 1.77
N LEU A 32 20.27 4.30 1.51
CA LEU A 32 20.32 4.92 0.17
C LEU A 32 21.19 4.11 -0.81
N ARG A 33 22.32 3.56 -0.36
CA ARG A 33 23.16 2.69 -1.20
C ARG A 33 22.51 1.35 -1.54
N LYS A 34 21.72 0.79 -0.61
CA LYS A 34 20.98 -0.47 -0.82
C LYS A 34 19.67 -0.27 -1.56
N GLY A 35 19.04 0.88 -1.37
CA GLY A 35 17.81 1.27 -2.06
C GLY A 35 18.11 1.57 -3.51
N LYS A 36 17.98 0.56 -4.39
CA LYS A 36 17.79 0.86 -5.82
C LYS A 36 16.56 1.76 -5.93
N SER A 37 16.64 2.82 -6.74
CA SER A 37 15.45 3.60 -7.12
C SER A 37 14.36 2.61 -7.54
N GLY A 38 13.31 2.52 -6.72
CA GLY A 38 12.24 1.58 -6.99
C GLY A 38 11.62 1.95 -8.32
N THR A 39 11.36 0.96 -9.19
CA THR A 39 10.54 1.13 -10.40
C THR A 39 9.16 1.71 -10.09
N GLY A 40 8.71 1.64 -8.84
CA GLY A 40 7.46 2.24 -8.38
C GLY A 40 7.48 3.73 -8.05
N SER A 41 8.63 4.39 -8.20
CA SER A 41 8.80 5.82 -7.86
C SER A 41 9.16 6.70 -9.08
N SER A 42 9.18 6.16 -10.30
CA SER A 42 9.34 7.01 -11.49
C SER A 42 8.03 7.75 -11.79
N GLY A 43 8.12 9.06 -12.03
CA GLY A 43 6.94 9.88 -12.37
C GLY A 43 6.22 9.39 -13.64
N GLU A 44 6.97 8.87 -14.61
CA GLU A 44 6.40 8.24 -15.82
C GLU A 44 5.50 7.05 -15.46
N PHE A 45 5.90 6.22 -14.49
CA PHE A 45 5.11 5.08 -14.04
C PHE A 45 3.82 5.55 -13.34
N MET A 46 3.92 6.56 -12.47
CA MET A 46 2.78 7.19 -11.80
C MET A 46 1.75 7.76 -12.79
N HIS A 47 2.21 8.28 -13.94
CA HIS A 47 1.35 8.82 -14.98
C HIS A 47 0.73 7.76 -15.88
N ARG A 48 1.39 6.61 -16.09
CA ARG A 48 0.86 5.53 -16.93
C ARG A 48 -0.39 4.85 -16.34
N ARG A 49 -0.63 4.97 -15.02
CA ARG A 49 -1.79 4.42 -14.28
C ARG A 49 -2.24 3.05 -14.83
N THR A 50 -1.33 2.08 -14.83
CA THR A 50 -1.59 0.73 -15.34
C THR A 50 -2.46 -0.05 -14.37
N ALA A 51 -3.60 -0.58 -14.85
CA ALA A 51 -4.41 -1.54 -14.12
C ALA A 51 -4.12 -2.95 -14.66
N MET A 52 -3.69 -3.86 -13.79
CA MET A 52 -3.56 -5.29 -14.11
C MET A 52 -4.93 -5.96 -14.21
N ASN A 53 -5.87 -5.56 -13.35
CA ASN A 53 -7.25 -6.00 -13.37
C ASN A 53 -8.20 -4.82 -13.61
N LEU A 54 -9.16 -5.03 -14.53
CA LEU A 54 -10.29 -4.13 -14.73
C LEU A 54 -11.32 -4.36 -13.62
N TRP A 55 -11.57 -3.33 -12.82
CA TRP A 55 -12.59 -3.35 -11.77
C TRP A 55 -13.90 -2.74 -12.27
N PRO A 56 -15.06 -3.23 -11.81
CA PRO A 56 -16.35 -2.64 -12.16
C PRO A 56 -16.43 -1.19 -11.69
N ASP A 57 -17.07 -0.34 -12.48
CA ASP A 57 -17.35 1.03 -12.07
C ASP A 57 -18.43 1.04 -10.98
N LEU A 58 -18.03 1.38 -9.76
CA LEU A 58 -18.93 1.45 -8.61
C LEU A 58 -19.70 2.76 -8.51
N ARG A 59 -19.33 3.81 -9.25
CA ARG A 59 -20.01 5.11 -9.23
C ARG A 59 -21.52 5.00 -9.51
N PRO A 60 -21.98 4.28 -10.56
CA PRO A 60 -23.42 4.09 -10.79
C PRO A 60 -24.07 3.09 -9.82
N ILE A 61 -23.30 2.23 -9.16
CA ILE A 61 -23.80 1.16 -8.28
C ILE A 61 -24.08 1.72 -6.89
N LEU A 62 -23.17 2.53 -6.37
CA LEU A 62 -23.18 3.10 -5.02
C LEU A 62 -23.50 4.61 -5.03
N LYS A 63 -24.26 5.07 -6.04
CA LYS A 63 -24.53 6.50 -6.26
C LYS A 63 -25.14 7.24 -5.05
N ASP A 64 -25.90 6.53 -4.20
CA ASP A 64 -26.63 7.08 -3.05
C ASP A 64 -25.97 6.69 -1.72
N VAL A 65 -24.69 6.31 -1.75
CA VAL A 65 -23.89 5.94 -0.59
C VAL A 65 -22.58 6.72 -0.67
N GLU A 66 -22.12 7.26 0.44
CA GLU A 66 -20.76 7.80 0.51
C GLU A 66 -19.77 6.64 0.70
N TRP A 67 -18.81 6.51 -0.21
CA TRP A 67 -17.84 5.43 -0.20
C TRP A 67 -16.49 5.87 -0.77
N ALA A 68 -15.43 5.13 -0.43
CA ALA A 68 -14.09 5.33 -0.97
C ALA A 68 -13.42 3.99 -1.28
N ILE A 69 -12.60 3.93 -2.34
CA ILE A 69 -11.72 2.77 -2.58
C ILE A 69 -10.61 2.80 -1.53
N VAL A 70 -10.36 1.66 -0.90
CA VAL A 70 -9.27 1.47 0.06
C VAL A 70 -8.43 0.24 -0.32
N GLY A 71 -7.44 -0.09 0.51
CA GLY A 71 -6.62 -1.27 0.32
C GLY A 71 -5.73 -1.20 -0.92
N GLY A 72 -5.42 -2.36 -1.49
CA GLY A 72 -4.42 -2.50 -2.54
C GLY A 72 -4.74 -1.71 -3.82
N VAL A 73 -6.01 -1.65 -4.23
CA VAL A 73 -6.44 -0.90 -5.42
C VAL A 73 -6.28 0.61 -5.20
N ALA A 74 -6.57 1.12 -3.99
CA ALA A 74 -6.38 2.54 -3.67
C ALA A 74 -4.92 2.98 -3.80
N THR A 75 -3.98 2.08 -3.51
CA THR A 75 -2.54 2.40 -3.60
C THR A 75 -2.07 2.70 -5.02
N ARG A 76 -2.84 2.35 -6.05
CA ARG A 76 -2.58 2.74 -7.46
C ARG A 76 -2.44 4.25 -7.65
N ALA A 77 -3.01 5.04 -6.75
CA ALA A 77 -2.87 6.49 -6.77
C ALA A 77 -1.43 6.96 -6.46
N TYR A 78 -0.62 6.12 -5.82
CA TYR A 78 0.70 6.47 -5.27
C TYR A 78 1.83 5.51 -5.65
N MET A 79 1.51 4.33 -6.17
CA MET A 79 2.48 3.32 -6.60
C MET A 79 1.89 2.35 -7.63
N PRO A 80 2.71 1.58 -8.36
CA PRO A 80 2.26 0.45 -9.17
C PRO A 80 1.28 -0.47 -8.47
N GLU A 81 0.27 -0.90 -9.22
CA GLU A 81 -0.56 -2.00 -8.77
C GLU A 81 0.30 -3.24 -8.58
N ARG A 82 0.23 -3.80 -7.37
CA ARG A 82 0.75 -5.12 -7.04
C ARG A 82 -0.39 -6.13 -7.21
N MET A 83 -0.09 -7.40 -7.42
CA MET A 83 -1.12 -8.42 -7.70
C MET A 83 -2.16 -8.48 -6.57
N THR A 84 -3.28 -7.78 -6.78
CA THR A 84 -4.40 -7.65 -5.83
C THR A 84 -5.60 -8.39 -6.39
N LYS A 85 -6.14 -9.32 -5.60
CA LYS A 85 -7.25 -10.20 -6.01
C LYS A 85 -8.63 -9.62 -5.68
N ASP A 86 -8.68 -8.69 -4.74
CA ASP A 86 -9.92 -8.17 -4.18
C ASP A 86 -9.97 -6.63 -4.30
N LEU A 87 -11.20 -6.09 -4.32
CA LEU A 87 -11.46 -4.66 -4.28
C LEU A 87 -12.10 -4.31 -2.94
N ASP A 88 -11.38 -3.54 -2.15
CA ASP A 88 -11.84 -3.08 -0.85
C ASP A 88 -12.48 -1.69 -0.96
N ILE A 89 -13.63 -1.50 -0.31
CA ILE A 89 -14.28 -0.19 -0.19
C ILE A 89 -14.57 0.12 1.27
N LEU A 90 -14.42 1.40 1.63
CA LEU A 90 -14.88 1.94 2.89
C LEU A 90 -16.23 2.60 2.68
N VAL A 91 -17.17 2.35 3.58
CA VAL A 91 -18.51 2.94 3.62
C VAL A 91 -18.80 3.35 5.07
N TYR A 92 -19.77 4.24 5.28
CA TYR A 92 -20.22 4.49 6.64
C TYR A 92 -20.96 3.29 7.22
N GLU A 93 -20.77 3.03 8.51
CA GLU A 93 -21.41 1.93 9.23
C GLU A 93 -22.95 1.95 9.09
N LYS A 94 -23.57 3.13 9.14
CA LYS A 94 -25.02 3.30 8.95
C LYS A 94 -25.54 2.81 7.59
N ASP A 95 -24.66 2.70 6.59
CA ASP A 95 -24.99 2.31 5.22
C ASP A 95 -24.58 0.85 4.91
N GLU A 96 -24.03 0.12 5.88
CA GLU A 96 -23.50 -1.25 5.70
C GLU A 96 -24.56 -2.19 5.08
N ASP A 97 -25.74 -2.28 5.69
CA ASP A 97 -26.82 -3.16 5.22
C ASP A 97 -27.28 -2.80 3.80
N LYS A 98 -27.38 -1.50 3.52
CA LYS A 98 -27.78 -0.98 2.20
C LYS A 98 -26.76 -1.39 1.14
N VAL A 99 -25.47 -1.22 1.43
CA VAL A 99 -24.38 -1.59 0.53
C VAL A 99 -24.35 -3.10 0.32
N TYR A 100 -24.48 -3.88 1.40
CA TYR A 100 -24.51 -5.35 1.33
C TYR A 100 -25.62 -5.84 0.41
N GLN A 101 -26.84 -5.30 0.52
CA GLN A 101 -27.95 -5.64 -0.35
C GLN A 101 -27.69 -5.27 -1.82
N ILE A 102 -27.11 -4.09 -2.09
CA ILE A 102 -26.80 -3.64 -3.45
C ILE A 102 -25.77 -4.58 -4.11
N VAL A 103 -24.69 -4.90 -3.40
CA VAL A 103 -23.58 -5.73 -3.91
C VAL A 103 -24.05 -7.17 -4.13
N THR A 104 -24.78 -7.74 -3.16
CA THR A 104 -25.28 -9.13 -3.24
C THR A 104 -26.28 -9.31 -4.38
N ARG A 105 -27.22 -8.37 -4.54
CA ARG A 105 -28.27 -8.45 -5.58
C ARG A 105 -27.71 -8.39 -7.00
N ARG A 106 -26.59 -7.70 -7.20
CA ARG A 106 -25.98 -7.52 -8.53
C ARG A 106 -24.98 -8.60 -8.91
N ARG A 107 -24.74 -9.59 -8.03
CA ARG A 107 -23.88 -10.76 -8.29
C ARG A 107 -22.53 -10.36 -8.88
N LEU A 108 -21.95 -9.28 -8.36
CA LEU A 108 -20.64 -8.79 -8.79
C LEU A 108 -19.62 -9.90 -8.50
N SER A 109 -18.98 -10.41 -9.55
CA SER A 109 -18.04 -11.53 -9.53
C SER A 109 -16.67 -11.18 -8.92
N THR A 110 -16.62 -10.16 -8.08
CA THR A 110 -15.40 -9.65 -7.43
C THR A 110 -15.63 -9.64 -5.92
N CYS A 111 -14.71 -10.27 -5.19
CA CYS A 111 -14.80 -10.38 -3.74
C CYS A 111 -14.66 -8.98 -3.14
N PHE A 112 -15.68 -8.52 -2.41
CA PHE A 112 -15.72 -7.21 -1.77
C PHE A 112 -15.51 -7.36 -0.28
N LYS A 113 -14.54 -6.63 0.28
CA LYS A 113 -14.40 -6.47 1.72
C LYS A 113 -15.04 -5.15 2.15
N ILE A 114 -16.03 -5.25 3.02
CA ILE A 114 -16.65 -4.13 3.74
C ILE A 114 -16.18 -4.24 5.19
N SER A 115 -15.75 -3.13 5.79
CA SER A 115 -14.96 -3.10 7.04
C SER A 115 -15.60 -3.78 8.26
N ASN A 116 -14.75 -4.35 9.13
CA ASN A 116 -14.97 -5.05 10.41
C ASN A 116 -15.82 -6.34 10.42
N CYS A 117 -16.50 -6.69 9.33
CA CYS A 117 -17.18 -7.97 9.18
C CYS A 117 -16.53 -8.82 8.07
N TRP A 118 -16.09 -10.05 8.39
CA TRP A 118 -15.59 -11.00 7.39
C TRP A 118 -16.77 -11.54 6.57
N ILE A 119 -17.19 -10.82 5.55
CA ILE A 119 -18.19 -11.33 4.61
C ILE A 119 -17.46 -12.02 3.46
N TYR A 120 -17.30 -13.34 3.59
CA TYR A 120 -16.84 -14.20 2.50
C TYR A 120 -18.05 -14.51 1.60
N ILE A 121 -18.10 -13.92 0.41
CA ILE A 121 -19.07 -14.33 -0.62
C ILE A 121 -18.37 -15.40 -1.48
N PRO A 122 -18.72 -16.69 -1.33
CA PRO A 122 -18.14 -17.72 -2.16
C PRO A 122 -18.52 -17.50 -3.63
N CYS A 123 -17.52 -17.49 -4.51
CA CYS A 123 -17.73 -17.63 -5.95
C CYS A 123 -18.25 -19.05 -6.22
N PRO A 124 -19.26 -19.25 -7.08
CA PRO A 124 -19.62 -20.59 -7.56
C PRO A 124 -18.46 -21.23 -8.34
#